data_AF-I6NR54-F1
#
_entry.id   AF-I6NR54-F1
#
_cell.length_a   1.000
_cell.length_b   1.000
_cell.length_c   1.000
_cell.angle_alpha   90.00
_cell.angle_beta   90.00
_cell.angle_gamma   90.00
#
_symmetry.space_group_name_H-M   'P 1'
#
loop_
_entity.id
_entity.type
_entity.pdbx_description
1 polymer ?
#
loop_
_entity_poly.entity_id
_entity_poly.type
_entity_poly.pdbx_seq_one_letter_code
_entity_poly.pdbx_strand_id
1 'polypeptide(L)'
;ETFGMDEHTWLLYVGAYNNLLNEEQIVYEESISTPLPGKTKLSRNQRIDAAHILSLIDSKVDSSGAMQFADKETLRLIYEDIQELSNRGEHIQAMLLKDFVEQELVPGKITSNITFDDAFEAWKKEQEQVVIQAFAKEWGIVDQDDILAKSVSAYSEMQPDVIPYFEDVIGSVEYEIAENKAAGNQLEHKMKLREKMPEWIAETRQRYN
;
A
#
# COMPACT_ATOMS: atom_id res chain seq x y z
N GLU A 1 2.17 41.59 11.06
CA GLU A 1 1.49 40.29 11.18
C GLU A 1 0.88 39.98 9.83
N THR A 2 1.42 39.01 9.11
CA THR A 2 0.83 38.57 7.83
C THR A 2 0.00 37.34 8.14
N PHE A 3 -1.29 37.54 8.39
CA PHE A 3 -2.25 36.45 8.37
C PHE A 3 -2.32 35.94 6.94
N GLY A 4 -1.79 34.74 6.70
CA GLY A 4 -1.79 34.10 5.40
C GLY A 4 -1.10 32.77 5.51
N MET A 5 -1.89 31.70 5.57
CA MET A 5 -1.40 30.34 5.36
C MET A 5 -0.85 30.26 3.93
N ASP A 6 0.38 29.76 3.77
CA ASP A 6 0.92 29.50 2.44
C ASP A 6 0.31 28.24 1.82
N GLU A 7 0.38 28.12 0.49
CA GLU A 7 -0.20 27.02 -0.27
C GLU A 7 0.31 25.65 0.20
N HIS A 8 1.58 25.57 0.59
CA HIS A 8 2.17 24.33 1.10
C HIS A 8 1.54 23.91 2.43
N THR A 9 1.39 24.85 3.36
CA THR A 9 0.73 24.63 4.65
C THR A 9 -0.74 24.26 4.45
N TRP A 10 -1.44 24.88 3.50
CA TRP A 10 -2.80 24.49 3.15
C TRP A 10 -2.87 23.05 2.61
N LEU A 11 -1.96 22.67 1.71
CA LEU A 11 -1.89 21.31 1.18
C LEU A 11 -1.61 20.28 2.28
N LEU A 12 -0.78 20.61 3.27
CA LEU A 12 -0.57 19.74 4.44
C LEU A 12 -1.85 19.50 5.23
N TYR A 13 -2.65 20.54 5.49
CA TYR A 13 -3.92 20.38 6.19
C TYR A 13 -4.95 19.59 5.39
N VAL A 14 -5.05 19.85 4.09
CA VAL A 14 -5.94 19.09 3.19
C VAL A 14 -5.48 17.63 3.11
N GLY A 15 -4.18 17.38 2.99
CA GLY A 15 -3.62 16.04 2.96
C GLY A 15 -3.84 15.28 4.26
N ALA A 16 -3.55 15.89 5.41
CA ALA A 16 -3.83 15.30 6.71
C ALA A 16 -5.33 14.98 6.88
N TYR A 17 -6.22 15.88 6.44
CA TYR A 17 -7.65 15.62 6.45
C TYR A 17 -8.03 14.43 5.56
N ASN A 18 -7.51 14.34 4.34
CA ASN A 18 -7.77 13.22 3.42
C ASN A 18 -7.24 11.90 3.99
N ASN A 19 -6.06 11.90 4.60
CA ASN A 19 -5.48 10.72 5.25
C ASN A 19 -6.41 10.21 6.37
N LEU A 20 -6.97 11.11 7.18
CA LEU A 20 -7.92 10.75 8.24
C LEU A 20 -9.24 10.17 7.72
N LEU A 21 -9.66 10.52 6.50
CA LEU A 21 -10.85 9.93 5.88
C LEU A 21 -10.59 8.52 5.34
N ASN A 22 -9.33 8.21 5.04
CA ASN A 22 -8.90 6.96 4.41
C ASN A 22 -8.26 5.98 5.40
N GLU A 23 -7.89 6.41 6.61
CA GLU A 23 -7.37 5.57 7.67
C GLU A 23 -8.45 5.18 8.68
N GLU A 24 -8.89 3.93 8.64
CA GLU A 24 -9.15 3.21 9.88
C GLU A 24 -7.86 2.50 10.31
N GLN A 25 -7.08 3.20 11.16
CA GLN A 25 -6.00 2.71 12.02
C GLN A 25 -4.85 1.91 11.38
N ILE A 26 -3.85 2.60 10.79
CA ILE A 26 -2.48 2.07 10.76
C ILE A 26 -1.52 3.12 11.32
N VAL A 27 -1.08 2.92 12.57
CA VAL A 27 -0.14 3.83 13.25
C VAL A 27 1.29 3.48 12.84
N TYR A 28 1.95 4.35 12.08
CA TYR A 28 3.39 4.34 11.89
C TYR A 28 4.02 5.62 12.46
N GLU A 29 5.20 5.49 13.08
CA GLU A 29 5.97 6.65 13.53
C GLU A 29 6.47 7.45 12.31
N GLU A 30 6.00 8.69 12.18
CA GLU A 30 6.49 9.64 11.18
C GLU A 30 7.96 9.97 11.46
N SER A 31 8.86 9.49 10.60
CA SER A 31 10.21 10.04 10.53
C SER A 31 10.16 11.40 9.82
N ILE A 32 10.12 12.47 10.62
CA ILE A 32 10.10 13.86 10.12
C ILE A 32 11.40 14.13 9.32
N SER A 33 11.32 14.06 8.00
CA SER A 33 12.39 14.53 7.11
C SER A 33 12.37 16.05 7.10
N THR A 34 13.49 16.68 7.48
CA THR A 34 13.58 18.15 7.48
C THR A 34 13.64 18.65 6.03
N PRO A 35 12.72 19.53 5.62
CA PRO A 35 12.73 20.08 4.27
C PRO A 35 13.97 20.96 4.05
N LEU A 36 14.54 20.92 2.85
CA LEU A 36 15.69 21.75 2.49
C LEU A 36 15.33 23.25 2.57
N PRO A 37 16.16 24.10 3.22
CA PRO A 37 16.00 25.54 3.12
C PRO A 37 16.28 25.99 1.68
N GLY A 38 15.22 26.35 0.94
CA GLY A 38 15.33 26.88 -0.43
C GLY A 38 14.41 26.27 -1.48
N LYS A 39 13.71 25.16 -1.20
CA LYS A 39 12.66 24.61 -2.09
C LYS A 39 11.33 25.39 -2.01
N THR A 40 11.35 26.72 -1.89
CA THR A 40 10.18 27.56 -2.20
C THR A 40 10.12 27.80 -3.70
N LYS A 41 9.96 26.74 -4.48
CA LYS A 41 9.48 26.73 -5.87
C LYS A 41 9.45 25.29 -6.36
N LEU A 42 8.43 24.55 -5.94
CA LEU A 42 7.81 23.62 -6.88
C LEU A 42 7.45 24.47 -8.10
N SER A 43 8.10 24.21 -9.24
CA SER A 43 7.63 24.76 -10.51
C SER A 43 6.15 24.39 -10.60
N ARG A 44 5.30 25.41 -10.74
CA ARG A 44 3.82 25.46 -10.58
C ARG A 44 3.01 24.30 -11.22
N ASN A 45 3.63 23.35 -11.92
CA ASN A 45 3.00 22.28 -12.69
C ASN A 45 3.59 20.87 -12.46
N GLN A 46 4.63 20.65 -11.64
CA GLN A 46 5.11 19.28 -11.38
C GLN A 46 4.26 18.64 -10.28
N ARG A 47 3.37 17.73 -10.70
CA ARG A 47 2.56 16.92 -9.80
C ARG A 47 3.45 15.78 -9.30
N ILE A 48 3.73 15.77 -8.00
CA ILE A 48 4.40 14.63 -7.36
C ILE A 48 3.31 13.57 -7.17
N ASP A 49 3.36 12.54 -8.01
CA ASP A 49 2.57 11.33 -7.94
C ASP A 49 3.51 10.11 -7.98
N ALA A 50 2.99 8.90 -7.78
CA ALA A 50 3.83 7.69 -7.79
C ALA A 50 4.64 7.54 -9.09
N ALA A 51 4.04 7.86 -10.25
CA ALA A 51 4.73 7.82 -11.53
C ALA A 51 5.90 8.81 -11.58
N HIS A 52 5.73 10.01 -11.01
CA HIS A 52 6.85 10.95 -10.87
C HIS A 52 7.98 10.38 -10.02
N ILE A 53 7.67 9.79 -8.85
CA ILE A 53 8.67 9.21 -7.96
C ILE A 53 9.40 8.04 -8.65
N LEU A 54 8.68 7.14 -9.31
CA LEU A 54 9.26 6.02 -10.06
C LEU A 54 10.15 6.51 -11.21
N SER A 55 9.71 7.55 -11.95
CA SER A 55 10.54 8.17 -13.00
C SER A 55 11.80 8.84 -12.46
N LEU A 56 11.75 9.40 -11.24
CA LEU A 56 12.93 9.96 -10.58
C LEU A 56 13.91 8.86 -10.21
N ILE A 57 13.42 7.72 -9.73
CA ILE A 57 14.24 6.54 -9.46
C ILE A 57 14.91 6.07 -10.77
N ASP A 58 14.14 5.88 -11.84
CA ASP A 58 14.67 5.50 -13.17
C ASP A 58 15.79 6.46 -13.65
N SER A 59 15.63 7.76 -13.42
CA SER A 59 16.57 8.78 -13.89
C SER A 59 17.86 8.89 -13.08
N LYS A 60 17.90 8.33 -11.85
CA LYS A 60 18.98 8.55 -10.88
C LYS A 60 19.63 7.28 -10.35
N VAL A 61 19.10 6.12 -10.68
CA VAL A 61 19.68 4.84 -10.28
C VAL A 61 20.80 4.42 -11.23
N ASP A 62 21.96 4.10 -10.66
CA ASP A 62 23.08 3.58 -11.42
C ASP A 62 22.81 2.13 -11.82
N SER A 63 22.73 1.88 -13.13
CA SER A 63 22.68 0.53 -13.70
C SER A 63 24.09 -0.03 -13.85
N SER A 64 24.83 -0.17 -12.74
CA SER A 64 26.15 -0.78 -12.76
C SER A 64 26.02 -2.32 -12.76
N GLY A 65 25.84 -2.90 -13.95
CA GLY A 65 25.77 -4.35 -14.15
C GLY A 65 24.33 -4.86 -14.35
N ALA A 66 23.95 -5.96 -13.70
CA ALA A 66 22.64 -6.60 -13.86
C ALA A 66 21.55 -6.06 -12.92
N MET A 67 21.94 -5.38 -11.84
CA MET A 67 21.08 -4.87 -10.76
C MET A 67 21.11 -3.34 -10.69
N GLN A 68 20.03 -2.75 -10.20
CA GLN A 68 19.83 -1.31 -10.08
C GLN A 68 20.01 -0.85 -8.62
N PHE A 69 20.82 0.19 -8.37
CA PHE A 69 21.08 0.74 -7.03
C PHE A 69 20.95 2.27 -6.99
N ALA A 70 20.35 2.78 -5.91
CA ALA A 70 20.33 4.21 -5.63
C ALA A 70 21.46 4.60 -4.66
N ASP A 71 22.17 5.68 -4.94
CA ASP A 71 23.13 6.25 -4.00
C ASP A 71 22.42 6.95 -2.82
N LYS A 72 23.19 7.36 -1.80
CA LYS A 72 22.64 7.96 -0.59
C LYS A 72 21.85 9.25 -0.86
N GLU A 73 22.30 10.07 -1.81
CA GLU A 73 21.63 11.34 -2.12
C GLU A 73 20.36 11.10 -2.92
N THR A 74 20.36 10.13 -3.83
CA THR A 74 19.18 9.69 -4.58
C THR A 74 18.13 9.11 -3.64
N LEU A 75 18.50 8.21 -2.73
CA LEU A 75 17.60 7.69 -1.70
C LEU A 75 17.00 8.80 -0.83
N ARG A 76 17.81 9.78 -0.42
CA ARG A 76 17.33 10.93 0.35
C ARG A 76 16.23 11.70 -0.39
N LEU A 77 16.42 11.94 -1.69
CA LEU A 77 15.43 12.63 -2.53
C LEU A 77 14.16 11.81 -2.71
N ILE A 78 14.29 10.49 -2.93
CA ILE A 78 13.15 9.58 -3.04
C ILE A 78 12.29 9.62 -1.77
N TYR A 79 12.90 9.53 -0.59
CA TYR A 79 12.15 9.61 0.67
C TYR A 79 11.50 10.98 0.90
N GLU A 80 12.15 12.06 0.44
CA GLU A 80 11.59 13.42 0.51
C GLU A 80 10.31 13.51 -0.36
N ASP A 81 10.34 13.00 -1.59
CA ASP A 81 9.20 13.04 -2.50
C ASP A 81 8.07 12.09 -2.04
N ILE A 82 8.41 10.94 -1.45
CA ILE A 82 7.44 10.04 -0.80
C ILE A 82 6.75 10.75 0.38
N GLN A 83 7.51 11.48 1.21
CA GLN A 83 6.91 12.25 2.30
C GLN A 83 6.01 13.37 1.75
N GLU A 84 6.40 14.06 0.69
CA GLU A 84 5.55 15.05 0.03
C GLU A 84 4.27 14.44 -0.54
N LEU A 85 4.32 13.22 -1.07
CA LEU A 85 3.14 12.47 -1.52
C LEU A 85 2.18 12.18 -0.36
N SER A 86 2.70 11.64 0.75
CA SER A 86 1.92 11.39 1.98
C SER A 86 1.27 12.67 2.51
N ASN A 87 2.05 13.76 2.56
CA ASN A 87 1.62 15.09 3.00
C ASN A 87 0.49 15.69 2.15
N ARG A 88 0.26 15.18 0.94
CA ARG A 88 -0.79 15.65 0.03
C ARG A 88 -2.09 14.85 0.13
N GLY A 89 -2.15 13.81 0.96
CA GLY A 89 -3.34 12.98 1.12
C GLY A 89 -3.24 11.59 0.47
N GLU A 90 -2.08 11.26 -0.11
CA GLU A 90 -1.83 9.99 -0.81
C GLU A 90 -1.04 9.03 0.10
N HIS A 91 -1.43 8.94 1.38
CA HIS A 91 -0.65 8.25 2.40
C HIS A 91 -0.43 6.77 2.11
N ILE A 92 -1.47 6.05 1.69
CA ILE A 92 -1.39 4.62 1.35
C ILE A 92 -0.37 4.38 0.23
N GLN A 93 -0.43 5.20 -0.82
CA GLN A 93 0.49 5.08 -1.95
C GLN A 93 1.93 5.42 -1.54
N ALA A 94 2.13 6.46 -0.72
CA ALA A 94 3.42 6.81 -0.17
C ALA A 94 4.01 5.69 0.71
N MET A 95 3.17 5.03 1.52
CA MET A 95 3.56 3.89 2.34
C MET A 95 4.03 2.72 1.48
N LEU A 96 3.26 2.33 0.45
CA LEU A 96 3.65 1.27 -0.48
C LEU A 96 4.97 1.58 -1.19
N LEU A 97 5.16 2.82 -1.65
CA LEU A 97 6.41 3.24 -2.29
C LEU A 97 7.60 3.16 -1.33
N LYS A 98 7.40 3.55 -0.07
CA LYS A 98 8.44 3.45 0.96
C LYS A 98 8.84 1.99 1.19
N ASP A 99 7.86 1.12 1.37
CA ASP A 99 8.08 -0.32 1.58
C ASP A 99 8.79 -0.94 0.37
N PHE A 100 8.38 -0.61 -0.85
CA PHE A 100 9.05 -1.05 -2.07
C PHE A 100 10.52 -0.58 -2.12
N VAL A 101 10.78 0.69 -1.79
CA VAL A 101 12.14 1.22 -1.78
C VAL A 101 13.01 0.47 -0.75
N GLU A 102 12.50 0.25 0.45
CA GLU A 102 13.23 -0.43 1.53
C GLU A 102 13.46 -1.92 1.25
N GLN A 103 12.49 -2.60 0.64
CA GLN A 103 12.53 -4.06 0.44
C GLN A 103 13.15 -4.48 -0.88
N GLU A 104 13.02 -3.67 -1.94
CA GLU A 104 13.44 -4.05 -3.30
C GLU A 104 14.59 -3.18 -3.83
N LEU A 105 14.46 -1.85 -3.75
CA LEU A 105 15.48 -0.93 -4.29
C LEU A 105 16.76 -0.91 -3.44
N VAL A 106 16.65 -0.71 -2.12
CA VAL A 106 17.81 -0.65 -1.21
C VAL A 106 18.63 -1.95 -1.22
N PRO A 107 18.00 -3.15 -1.22
CA PRO A 107 18.74 -4.41 -1.32
C PRO A 107 19.24 -4.74 -2.74
N GLY A 108 18.84 -3.97 -3.77
CA GLY A 108 19.27 -4.15 -5.15
C GLY A 108 18.66 -5.38 -5.83
N LYS A 109 17.40 -5.72 -5.53
CA LYS A 109 16.71 -6.87 -6.12
C LYS A 109 16.14 -6.60 -7.51
N ILE A 110 16.01 -5.33 -7.88
CA ILE A 110 15.40 -4.91 -9.13
C ILE A 110 16.43 -5.06 -10.26
N THR A 111 16.04 -5.84 -11.26
CA THR A 111 16.87 -6.14 -12.41
C THR A 111 16.81 -5.03 -13.44
N SER A 112 17.92 -4.77 -14.11
CA SER A 112 18.04 -3.70 -15.12
C SER A 112 17.18 -3.85 -16.39
N ASN A 113 16.50 -4.98 -16.56
CA ASN A 113 15.68 -5.29 -17.74
C ASN A 113 14.20 -4.94 -17.57
N ILE A 114 13.78 -4.43 -16.41
CA ILE A 114 12.41 -3.99 -16.13
C ILE A 114 12.42 -2.53 -15.68
N THR A 115 11.30 -1.84 -15.89
CA THR A 115 11.10 -0.46 -15.39
C THR A 115 10.72 -0.50 -13.91
N PHE A 116 10.94 0.60 -13.18
CA PHE A 116 10.48 0.68 -11.79
C PHE A 116 8.95 0.64 -11.68
N ASP A 117 8.20 1.16 -12.67
CA ASP A 117 6.75 1.02 -12.74
C ASP A 117 6.32 -0.46 -12.79
N ASP A 118 6.92 -1.25 -13.70
CA ASP A 118 6.61 -2.68 -13.82
C ASP A 118 7.04 -3.45 -12.55
N ALA A 119 8.21 -3.12 -12.00
CA ALA A 119 8.73 -3.73 -10.78
C ALA A 119 7.84 -3.44 -9.58
N PHE A 120 7.36 -2.20 -9.44
CA PHE A 120 6.48 -1.78 -8.36
C PHE A 120 5.11 -2.44 -8.44
N GLU A 121 4.51 -2.50 -9.64
CA GLU A 121 3.21 -3.17 -9.83
C GLU A 121 3.31 -4.70 -9.63
N ALA A 122 4.41 -5.33 -10.03
CA ALA A 122 4.66 -6.73 -9.73
C ALA A 122 4.80 -6.95 -8.21
N TRP A 123 5.63 -6.14 -7.54
CA TRP A 123 5.83 -6.22 -6.09
C TRP A 123 4.52 -5.99 -5.32
N LYS A 124 3.70 -5.01 -5.70
CA LYS A 124 2.38 -4.77 -5.07
C LYS A 124 1.50 -6.00 -5.12
N LYS A 125 1.41 -6.67 -6.28
CA LYS A 125 0.62 -7.90 -6.44
C LYS A 125 1.16 -9.04 -5.58
N GLU A 126 2.47 -9.15 -5.45
CA GLU A 126 3.09 -10.13 -4.55
C GLU A 126 2.73 -9.83 -3.08
N GLN A 127 2.78 -8.56 -2.65
CA GLN A 127 2.38 -8.17 -1.30
C GLN A 127 0.89 -8.40 -1.03
N GLU A 128 0.01 -8.05 -1.97
CA GLU A 128 -1.44 -8.33 -1.88
C GLU A 128 -1.66 -9.84 -1.68
N GLN A 129 -0.98 -10.68 -2.46
CA GLN A 129 -1.08 -12.13 -2.34
C GLN A 129 -0.56 -12.65 -1.00
N VAL A 130 0.52 -12.09 -0.46
CA VAL A 130 1.03 -12.45 0.87
C VAL A 130 -0.01 -12.16 1.96
N VAL A 131 -0.68 -11.00 1.89
CA VAL A 131 -1.74 -10.64 2.84
C VAL A 131 -2.96 -11.54 2.70
N ILE A 132 -3.37 -11.85 1.47
CA ILE A 132 -4.47 -12.80 1.20
C ILE A 132 -4.16 -14.18 1.77
N GLN A 133 -2.95 -14.69 1.54
CA GLN A 133 -2.54 -16.00 2.05
C GLN A 133 -2.43 -16.02 3.58
N ALA A 134 -1.93 -14.94 4.19
CA ALA A 134 -1.88 -14.82 5.64
C ALA A 134 -3.28 -14.86 6.25
N PHE A 135 -4.24 -14.13 5.67
CA PHE A 135 -5.63 -14.14 6.11
C PHE A 135 -6.28 -15.52 5.90
N ALA A 136 -6.06 -16.16 4.75
CA ALA A 136 -6.56 -17.50 4.49
C ALA A 136 -6.03 -18.52 5.52
N LYS A 137 -4.74 -18.42 5.87
CA LYS A 137 -4.12 -19.27 6.88
C LYS A 137 -4.66 -19.01 8.28
N GLU A 138 -4.82 -17.74 8.65
CA GLU A 138 -5.37 -17.33 9.94
C GLU A 138 -6.76 -17.95 10.15
N TRP A 139 -7.62 -17.84 9.13
CA TRP A 139 -9.02 -18.28 9.20
C TRP A 139 -9.25 -19.72 8.75
N GLY A 140 -8.23 -20.43 8.26
CA GLY A 140 -8.36 -21.81 7.79
C GLY A 140 -9.19 -21.93 6.51
N ILE A 141 -9.07 -20.97 5.59
CA ILE A 141 -9.74 -20.99 4.29
C ILE A 141 -8.98 -21.93 3.35
N VAL A 142 -9.63 -23.00 2.88
CA VAL A 142 -9.04 -23.92 1.91
C VAL A 142 -9.15 -23.31 0.51
N ASP A 143 -8.14 -22.52 0.13
CA ASP A 143 -8.16 -21.69 -1.09
C ASP A 143 -7.58 -22.42 -2.32
N GLN A 144 -8.15 -23.57 -2.69
CA GLN A 144 -7.61 -24.42 -3.78
C GLN A 144 -7.69 -23.78 -5.18
N ASP A 145 -8.68 -22.92 -5.40
CA ASP A 145 -8.92 -22.27 -6.69
C ASP A 145 -8.68 -20.75 -6.64
N ASP A 146 -7.89 -20.26 -5.66
CA ASP A 146 -7.66 -18.83 -5.41
C ASP A 146 -8.98 -18.05 -5.31
N ILE A 147 -10.02 -18.65 -4.70
CA ILE A 147 -11.35 -18.06 -4.53
C ILE A 147 -11.30 -16.80 -3.67
N LEU A 148 -10.43 -16.75 -2.66
CA LEU A 148 -10.28 -15.55 -1.84
C LEU A 148 -9.62 -14.42 -2.64
N ALA A 149 -8.54 -14.73 -3.37
CA ALA A 149 -7.90 -13.76 -4.25
C ALA A 149 -8.84 -13.26 -5.35
N LYS A 150 -9.68 -14.13 -5.92
CA LYS A 150 -10.73 -13.75 -6.88
C LYS A 150 -11.81 -12.88 -6.25
N SER A 151 -12.21 -13.17 -5.01
CA SER A 151 -13.17 -12.35 -4.25
C SER A 151 -12.64 -10.94 -4.04
N VAL A 152 -11.41 -10.82 -3.56
CA VAL A 152 -10.66 -9.56 -3.43
C VAL A 152 -10.60 -8.90 -4.81
N SER A 153 -10.11 -9.58 -5.85
CA SER A 153 -9.97 -9.07 -7.22
C SER A 153 -11.26 -8.62 -7.90
N ALA A 154 -12.41 -9.18 -7.53
CA ALA A 154 -13.71 -8.82 -8.11
C ALA A 154 -14.48 -7.79 -7.26
N TYR A 155 -14.04 -7.50 -6.04
CA TYR A 155 -14.70 -6.53 -5.17
C TYR A 155 -14.71 -5.13 -5.80
N SER A 156 -15.83 -4.44 -5.63
CA SER A 156 -16.07 -3.10 -6.17
C SER A 156 -16.53 -2.16 -5.07
N GLU A 157 -15.81 -1.05 -4.88
CA GLU A 157 -16.19 0.04 -3.97
C GLU A 157 -17.50 0.73 -4.35
N MET A 158 -17.94 0.59 -5.61
CA MET A 158 -19.24 1.11 -6.05
C MET A 158 -20.41 0.26 -5.53
N GLN A 159 -20.15 -0.98 -5.12
CA GLN A 159 -21.12 -1.93 -4.58
C GLN A 159 -20.56 -2.62 -3.33
N PRO A 160 -20.28 -1.85 -2.25
CA PRO A 160 -19.56 -2.36 -1.10
C PRO A 160 -20.31 -3.46 -0.33
N ASP A 161 -21.65 -3.50 -0.46
CA ASP A 161 -22.51 -4.52 0.15
C ASP A 161 -22.43 -5.89 -0.55
N VAL A 162 -21.82 -5.95 -1.75
CA VAL A 162 -21.75 -7.17 -2.56
C VAL A 162 -20.32 -7.71 -2.51
N ILE A 163 -20.11 -8.75 -1.72
CA ILE A 163 -18.84 -9.47 -1.68
C ILE A 163 -18.87 -10.65 -2.68
N PRO A 164 -18.07 -10.63 -3.76
CA PRO A 164 -18.04 -11.72 -4.73
C PRO A 164 -17.55 -13.03 -4.09
N TYR A 165 -18.10 -14.17 -4.50
CA TYR A 165 -17.71 -15.50 -3.99
C TYR A 165 -17.84 -15.70 -2.46
N PHE A 166 -18.58 -14.82 -1.77
CA PHE A 166 -18.68 -14.82 -0.30
C PHE A 166 -19.06 -16.19 0.27
N GLU A 167 -20.12 -16.80 -0.25
CA GLU A 167 -20.58 -18.11 0.24
C GLU A 167 -19.61 -19.24 -0.10
N ASP A 168 -18.86 -19.15 -1.21
CA ASP A 168 -17.86 -20.14 -1.59
C ASP A 168 -16.67 -20.09 -0.63
N VAL A 169 -16.19 -18.88 -0.30
CA VAL A 169 -15.12 -18.66 0.68
C VAL A 169 -15.55 -19.13 2.07
N ILE A 170 -16.74 -18.74 2.55
CA ILE A 170 -17.23 -19.23 3.84
C ILE A 170 -17.44 -20.75 3.82
N GLY A 171 -17.84 -21.31 2.67
CA GLY A 171 -17.99 -22.73 2.43
C GLY A 171 -16.69 -23.51 2.64
N SER A 172 -15.57 -23.00 2.13
CA SER A 172 -14.25 -23.64 2.16
C SER A 172 -13.49 -23.54 3.49
N VAL A 173 -14.05 -22.83 4.48
CA VAL A 173 -13.42 -22.68 5.80
C VAL A 173 -13.42 -23.99 6.58
N GLU A 174 -12.25 -24.37 7.06
CA GLU A 174 -11.99 -25.51 7.94
C GLU A 174 -11.38 -25.02 9.27
N TYR A 175 -12.17 -25.10 10.34
CA TYR A 175 -11.76 -24.62 11.65
C TYR A 175 -10.56 -25.38 12.21
N GLU A 176 -10.42 -26.67 11.89
CA GLU A 176 -9.34 -27.52 12.42
C GLU A 176 -7.94 -27.12 11.94
N ILE A 177 -7.83 -26.52 10.75
CA ILE A 177 -6.54 -26.08 10.18
C ILE A 177 -6.25 -24.60 10.39
N ALA A 178 -7.24 -23.80 10.84
CA ALA A 178 -7.08 -22.38 11.10
C ALA A 178 -6.03 -22.10 12.20
N GLU A 179 -5.19 -21.07 12.04
CA GLU A 179 -4.30 -20.63 13.13
C GLU A 179 -5.09 -19.93 14.24
N ASN A 180 -6.15 -19.21 13.88
CA ASN A 180 -7.05 -18.58 14.82
C ASN A 180 -8.03 -19.61 15.40
N LYS A 181 -7.80 -19.99 16.67
CA LYS A 181 -8.65 -20.90 17.45
C LYS A 181 -9.54 -20.17 18.47
N ALA A 182 -9.81 -18.88 18.27
CA ALA A 182 -10.59 -18.09 19.22
C ALA A 182 -12.10 -18.42 19.21
N ALA A 183 -12.58 -19.12 18.18
CA ALA A 183 -13.94 -19.64 18.13
C ALA A 183 -14.04 -21.00 18.84
N GLY A 184 -15.15 -21.29 19.53
CA GLY A 184 -15.28 -22.58 20.21
C GLY A 184 -15.56 -23.75 19.26
N ASN A 185 -16.04 -23.47 18.04
CA ASN A 185 -16.43 -24.47 17.05
C ASN A 185 -16.47 -23.88 15.62
N GLN A 186 -16.63 -24.76 14.63
CA GLN A 186 -16.72 -24.42 13.20
C GLN A 186 -17.80 -23.38 12.85
N LEU A 187 -19.00 -23.49 13.45
CA LEU A 187 -20.11 -22.59 13.14
C LEU A 187 -19.80 -21.17 13.62
N GLU A 188 -19.35 -21.05 14.87
CA GLU A 188 -18.95 -19.77 15.46
C GLU A 188 -17.80 -19.14 14.68
N HIS A 189 -16.83 -19.95 14.24
CA HIS A 189 -15.70 -19.49 13.43
C HIS A 189 -16.16 -18.89 12.09
N LYS A 190 -17.05 -19.59 11.37
CA LYS A 190 -17.63 -19.09 10.12
C LYS A 190 -18.48 -17.83 10.35
N MET A 191 -19.18 -17.71 11.48
CA MET A 191 -19.94 -16.50 11.81
C MET A 191 -19.03 -15.28 12.04
N LYS A 192 -17.95 -15.45 12.81
CA LYS A 192 -16.96 -14.37 13.01
C LYS A 192 -16.29 -13.97 11.70
N LEU A 193 -15.96 -14.93 10.84
CA LEU A 193 -15.40 -14.62 9.52
C LEU A 193 -16.39 -13.87 8.64
N ARG A 194 -17.69 -14.23 8.65
CA ARG A 194 -18.72 -13.50 7.90
C ARG A 194 -18.81 -12.02 8.29
N GLU A 195 -18.57 -11.71 9.56
CA GLU A 195 -18.54 -10.33 10.07
C GLU A 195 -17.25 -9.61 9.67
N LYS A 196 -16.09 -10.28 9.79
CA LYS A 196 -14.77 -9.66 9.56
C LYS A 196 -14.38 -9.54 8.08
N MET A 197 -14.78 -10.49 7.25
CA MET A 197 -14.32 -10.59 5.86
C MET A 197 -14.69 -9.39 4.98
N PRO A 198 -15.90 -8.81 5.04
CA PRO A 198 -16.25 -7.65 4.22
C PRO A 198 -15.34 -6.44 4.47
N GLU A 199 -15.11 -6.13 5.75
CA GLU A 199 -14.21 -5.05 6.18
C GLU A 199 -12.78 -5.32 5.69
N TRP A 200 -12.26 -6.53 5.93
CA TRP A 200 -10.91 -6.90 5.51
C TRP A 200 -10.72 -6.86 3.98
N ILE A 201 -11.72 -7.28 3.19
CA ILE A 201 -11.65 -7.18 1.72
C ILE A 201 -11.61 -5.71 1.29
N ALA A 202 -12.44 -4.85 1.88
CA ALA A 202 -12.46 -3.43 1.56
C ALA A 202 -11.09 -2.78 1.88
N GLU A 203 -10.55 -3.02 3.07
CA GLU A 203 -9.23 -2.53 3.49
C GLU A 203 -8.11 -3.01 2.56
N THR A 204 -8.11 -4.31 2.24
CA THR A 204 -7.10 -4.90 1.34
C THR A 204 -7.18 -4.26 -0.04
N ARG A 205 -8.39 -4.00 -0.55
CA ARG A 205 -8.57 -3.39 -1.87
C ARG A 205 -8.17 -1.94 -1.91
N GLN A 206 -8.56 -1.16 -0.91
CA GLN A 206 -8.14 0.23 -0.77
C GLN A 206 -6.62 0.36 -0.63
N ARG A 207 -5.96 -0.63 -0.01
CA ARG A 207 -4.51 -0.61 0.17
C ARG A 207 -3.74 -0.82 -1.14
N TYR A 208 -4.19 -1.76 -1.98
CA TYR A 208 -3.39 -2.22 -3.13
C TYR A 208 -3.88 -1.73 -4.50
N ASN A 209 -5.09 -1.14 -4.62
CA ASN A 209 -5.63 -0.58 -5.87
C ASN A 209 -5.75 0.93 -5.90
#